data_AF-A0A1J0RBW9-F1
#
_entry.id   AF-A0A1J0RBW9-F1
#
_cell.length_a   1.000
_cell.length_b   1.000
_cell.length_c   1.000
_cell.angle_alpha   90.00
_cell.angle_beta   90.00
_cell.angle_gamma   90.00
#
_symmetry.space_group_name_H-M   'P 1'
#
loop_
_entity.id
_entity.type
_entity.pdbx_description
1 polymer ?
#
loop_
_entity_poly.entity_id
_entity_poly.type
_entity_poly.pdbx_seq_one_letter_code
_entity_poly.pdbx_strand_id
1 'polypeptide(L)'
;MISTVAARFATLLAVFLTSTPYGEVGADPSKTQLQKITSPCSEVRFLKAIRANIQQLLDASYQQLQDLIDDLALLKLEAASHKPTMQAAQYLALEALALTKLEALKADFKARRNAWQDAIQVIDTRTAHLTLLAVTDLLTPRTPTGTATPALETTYLTAGSAGACTVTIPPSTPKPETYPDAGDEAILESVAQYLATYKILTLVHDDQLKRPELKIKAIAQGNVNGNPNGGTNAHICGTFVSPSSVTSAVGVHTVIPTKPQQKTNSAVKFTASQSSEECETIDDDDKNLLQTTAKLAAAICRGAKQQTPETKKVTAQTLESLAADPDMQEIVIAPQQTNIHQTKK
;
A
#
# COMPACT_ATOMS: atom_id res chain seq x y z
N MET A 1 19.83 46.58 -16.12
CA MET A 1 20.02 45.41 -15.24
C MET A 1 19.59 44.18 -16.01
N ILE A 2 20.56 43.61 -16.72
CA ILE A 2 20.45 42.42 -17.56
C ILE A 2 21.37 41.40 -16.89
N SER A 3 20.98 40.12 -16.92
CA SER A 3 21.75 38.96 -16.43
C SER A 3 21.44 38.53 -14.99
N THR A 4 20.59 37.50 -14.85
CA THR A 4 20.71 36.40 -13.86
C THR A 4 19.60 35.32 -13.97
N VAL A 5 18.97 35.14 -15.13
CA VAL A 5 18.00 34.02 -15.33
C VAL A 5 18.60 32.87 -16.16
N ALA A 6 19.72 33.10 -16.86
CA ALA A 6 20.36 32.10 -17.72
C ALA A 6 21.26 31.06 -16.99
N ALA A 7 21.46 31.18 -15.68
CA ALA A 7 22.42 30.34 -14.94
C ALA A 7 21.80 29.18 -14.12
N ARG A 8 20.49 28.92 -14.25
CA ARG A 8 19.81 27.81 -13.54
C ARG A 8 19.42 26.61 -14.40
N PHE A 9 19.77 26.63 -15.69
CA PHE A 9 19.40 25.56 -16.64
C PHE A 9 20.48 24.48 -16.86
N ALA A 10 21.65 24.57 -16.22
CA ALA A 10 22.78 23.68 -16.49
C ALA A 10 22.99 22.54 -15.47
N THR A 11 22.11 22.36 -14.48
CA THR A 11 22.31 21.36 -13.41
C THR A 11 21.12 20.41 -13.16
N LEU A 12 20.19 20.30 -14.12
CA LEU A 12 19.06 19.35 -14.01
C LEU A 12 18.97 18.35 -15.17
N LEU A 13 19.93 18.33 -16.10
CA LEU A 13 19.96 17.43 -17.25
C LEU A 13 21.11 16.39 -17.22
N ALA A 14 21.59 16.04 -16.02
CA ALA A 14 22.69 15.07 -15.84
C ALA A 14 22.31 13.82 -15.02
N VAL A 15 21.02 13.51 -14.87
CA VAL A 15 20.55 12.32 -14.13
C VAL A 15 19.83 11.29 -15.03
N PHE A 16 19.52 11.61 -16.29
CA PHE A 16 18.76 10.69 -17.18
C PHE A 16 19.56 10.08 -18.34
N LEU A 17 20.88 10.16 -18.32
CA LEU A 17 21.76 9.54 -19.33
C LEU A 17 22.76 8.58 -18.67
N THR A 18 22.28 7.65 -17.86
CA THR A 18 22.97 6.36 -17.73
C THR A 18 22.36 5.40 -18.74
N SER A 19 23.04 5.29 -19.87
CA SER A 19 22.85 4.25 -20.88
C SER A 19 22.60 2.88 -20.23
N THR A 20 21.40 2.34 -20.39
CA THR A 20 21.17 0.91 -20.23
C THR A 20 21.88 0.20 -21.39
N PRO A 21 22.87 -0.67 -21.13
CA PRO A 21 23.37 -1.54 -22.17
C PRO A 21 22.21 -2.44 -22.62
N TYR A 22 21.84 -2.36 -23.90
CA TYR A 22 21.10 -3.42 -24.58
C TYR A 22 22.00 -4.66 -24.56
N GLY A 23 21.78 -5.53 -23.57
CA GLY A 23 22.46 -6.80 -23.41
C GLY A 23 21.42 -7.87 -23.11
N GLU A 24 21.14 -8.67 -24.14
CA GLU A 24 20.59 -10.03 -24.12
C GLU A 24 19.25 -10.28 -23.40
N VAL A 25 18.49 -11.25 -23.93
CA VAL A 25 17.29 -11.82 -23.30
C VAL A 25 17.75 -12.58 -22.03
N GLY A 26 18.03 -11.83 -20.96
CA GLY A 26 18.60 -12.33 -19.71
C GLY A 26 17.65 -12.03 -18.56
N ALA A 27 17.25 -13.09 -17.85
CA ALA A 27 16.55 -13.12 -16.54
C ALA A 27 15.75 -11.88 -16.13
N ASP A 28 14.42 -12.04 -16.05
CA ASP A 28 13.51 -11.07 -15.43
C ASP A 28 14.09 -10.55 -14.08
N PRO A 29 14.56 -9.28 -14.01
CA PRO A 29 15.21 -8.73 -12.83
C PRO A 29 14.29 -8.73 -11.61
N SER A 30 12.97 -8.83 -11.83
CA SER A 30 11.96 -9.02 -10.79
C SER A 30 12.26 -10.25 -9.94
N LYS A 31 12.74 -11.34 -10.54
CA LYS A 31 12.82 -12.64 -9.88
C LYS A 31 13.90 -12.66 -8.80
N THR A 32 15.04 -12.01 -9.04
CA THR A 32 16.17 -11.98 -8.10
C THR A 32 15.94 -10.98 -6.96
N GLN A 33 15.30 -9.85 -7.26
CA GLN A 33 15.04 -8.79 -6.28
C GLN A 33 13.85 -9.16 -5.36
N LEU A 34 12.75 -9.67 -5.92
CA LEU A 34 11.57 -10.06 -5.16
C LEU A 34 11.81 -11.28 -4.26
N GLN A 35 12.79 -12.13 -4.58
CA GLN A 35 13.24 -13.22 -3.69
C GLN A 35 13.77 -12.75 -2.34
N LYS A 36 14.09 -11.45 -2.18
CA LYS A 36 14.48 -10.85 -0.89
C LYS A 36 13.30 -10.63 0.05
N ILE A 37 12.07 -10.77 -0.44
CA ILE A 37 10.87 -10.76 0.38
C ILE A 37 10.72 -12.15 0.98
N THR A 38 11.26 -12.34 2.18
CA THR A 38 11.31 -13.64 2.88
C THR A 38 10.51 -13.64 4.19
N SER A 39 10.07 -12.47 4.65
CA SER A 39 9.43 -12.27 5.95
C SER A 39 8.39 -11.14 5.92
N PRO A 40 7.46 -11.08 6.89
CA PRO A 40 6.55 -9.93 7.07
C PRO A 40 7.29 -8.59 7.10
N CYS A 41 8.45 -8.55 7.75
CA CYS A 41 9.29 -7.36 7.86
C CYS A 41 9.81 -6.88 6.50
N SER A 42 10.32 -7.79 5.68
CA SER A 42 10.80 -7.47 4.32
C SER A 42 9.67 -7.06 3.37
N GLU A 43 8.46 -7.66 3.51
CA GLU A 43 7.29 -7.21 2.73
C GLU A 43 6.83 -5.82 3.16
N VAL A 44 6.79 -5.51 4.47
CA VAL A 44 6.47 -4.15 4.95
C VAL A 44 7.40 -3.11 4.34
N ARG A 45 8.71 -3.38 4.28
CA ARG A 45 9.67 -2.47 3.67
C ARG A 45 9.42 -2.30 2.17
N PHE A 46 9.23 -3.40 1.44
CA PHE A 46 8.88 -3.38 0.02
C PHE A 46 7.61 -2.54 -0.25
N LEU A 47 6.56 -2.75 0.54
CA LEU A 47 5.29 -2.03 0.40
C LEU A 47 5.42 -0.53 0.71
N LYS A 48 6.24 -0.15 1.70
CA LYS A 48 6.55 1.27 1.99
C LYS A 48 7.22 1.95 0.81
N ALA A 49 8.15 1.28 0.12
CA ALA A 49 8.82 1.82 -1.07
C ALA A 49 7.83 2.06 -2.22
N ILE A 50 6.94 1.08 -2.48
CA ILE A 50 5.89 1.23 -3.50
C ILE A 50 4.94 2.38 -3.16
N ARG A 51 4.49 2.45 -1.90
CA ARG A 51 3.62 3.53 -1.42
C ARG A 51 4.25 4.91 -1.66
N ALA A 52 5.53 5.06 -1.34
CA ALA A 52 6.26 6.31 -1.54
C ALA A 52 6.32 6.69 -3.02
N ASN A 53 6.57 5.72 -3.91
CA ASN A 53 6.58 5.96 -5.36
C ASN A 53 5.19 6.39 -5.88
N ILE A 54 4.12 5.71 -5.47
CA ILE A 54 2.75 6.09 -5.85
C ILE A 54 2.39 7.49 -5.33
N GLN A 55 2.78 7.81 -4.10
CA GLN A 55 2.58 9.16 -3.53
C GLN A 55 3.31 10.23 -4.34
N GLN A 56 4.55 9.97 -4.77
CA GLN A 56 5.30 10.89 -5.63
C GLN A 56 4.59 11.14 -6.97
N LEU A 57 3.98 10.11 -7.58
CA LEU A 57 3.21 10.27 -8.82
C LEU A 57 1.96 11.14 -8.62
N LEU A 58 1.28 10.97 -7.49
CA LEU A 58 0.12 11.77 -7.10
C LEU A 58 0.53 13.23 -6.89
N ASP A 59 1.59 13.47 -6.12
CA ASP A 59 2.10 14.81 -5.83
C ASP A 59 2.58 15.52 -7.11
N ALA A 60 3.30 14.81 -7.98
CA ALA A 60 3.74 15.34 -9.27
C ALA A 60 2.56 15.73 -10.17
N SER A 61 1.51 14.90 -10.23
CA SER A 61 0.31 15.21 -11.01
C SER A 61 -0.46 16.41 -10.46
N TYR A 62 -0.50 16.55 -9.13
CA TYR A 62 -1.08 17.72 -8.50
C TYR A 62 -0.27 18.98 -8.81
N GLN A 63 1.06 18.89 -8.78
CA GLN A 63 1.93 20.01 -9.14
C GLN A 63 1.73 20.44 -10.60
N GLN A 64 1.58 19.50 -11.54
CA GLN A 64 1.27 19.81 -12.95
C GLN A 64 -0.05 20.58 -13.11
N LEU A 65 -1.08 20.24 -12.31
CA LEU A 65 -2.34 20.97 -12.31
C LEU A 65 -2.15 22.41 -11.80
N GLN A 66 -1.42 22.60 -10.70
CA GLN A 66 -1.11 23.93 -10.17
C GLN A 66 -0.32 24.76 -11.18
N ASP A 67 0.68 24.13 -11.81
CA ASP A 67 1.52 24.75 -12.82
C ASP A 67 0.72 25.29 -14.02
N LEU A 68 -0.33 24.58 -14.48
CA LEU A 68 -1.23 25.08 -15.54
C LEU A 68 -2.20 26.16 -15.06
N ILE A 69 -2.65 26.09 -13.80
CA ILE A 69 -3.50 27.14 -13.22
C ILE A 69 -2.73 28.46 -13.14
N ASP A 70 -1.47 28.41 -12.68
CA ASP A 70 -0.59 29.56 -12.63
C ASP A 70 -0.31 30.12 -14.04
N ASP A 71 -0.11 29.23 -15.02
CA ASP A 71 0.12 29.60 -16.42
C ASP A 71 -1.10 30.32 -17.03
N LEU A 72 -2.30 29.78 -16.78
CA LEU A 72 -3.56 30.40 -17.18
C LEU A 72 -3.72 31.80 -16.56
N ALA A 73 -3.44 31.94 -15.27
CA ALA A 73 -3.55 33.22 -14.57
C ALA A 73 -2.58 34.26 -15.14
N LEU A 74 -1.36 33.86 -15.47
CA LEU A 74 -0.36 34.70 -16.11
C LEU A 74 -0.82 35.14 -17.51
N LEU A 75 -1.27 34.21 -18.35
CA LEU A 75 -1.74 34.50 -19.71
C LEU A 75 -2.93 35.47 -19.71
N LYS A 76 -3.86 35.28 -18.78
CA LYS A 76 -5.01 36.17 -18.59
C LYS A 76 -4.60 37.58 -18.15
N LEU A 77 -3.63 37.68 -17.24
CA LEU A 77 -3.09 38.97 -16.79
C LEU A 77 -2.40 39.70 -17.96
N GLU A 78 -1.63 38.98 -18.77
CA GLU A 78 -0.96 39.54 -19.96
C GLU A 78 -1.95 39.94 -21.06
N ALA A 79 -3.01 39.17 -21.30
CA ALA A 79 -4.07 39.57 -22.22
C ALA A 79 -4.73 40.90 -21.77
N ALA A 80 -4.95 41.06 -20.46
CA ALA A 80 -5.55 42.26 -19.89
C ALA A 80 -4.60 43.47 -19.83
N SER A 81 -3.29 43.27 -19.81
CA SER A 81 -2.28 44.35 -19.80
C SER A 81 -2.15 45.03 -21.16
N HIS A 82 -2.60 44.38 -22.24
CA HIS A 82 -2.56 44.90 -23.60
C HIS A 82 -3.92 45.48 -24.00
N LYS A 83 -3.91 46.65 -24.68
CA LYS A 83 -5.09 47.16 -25.40
C LYS A 83 -5.55 46.12 -26.46
N PRO A 84 -6.81 46.16 -26.95
CA PRO A 84 -7.30 45.26 -27.99
C PRO A 84 -6.44 45.38 -29.25
N THR A 85 -5.45 44.51 -29.32
CA THR A 85 -4.35 44.47 -30.28
C THR A 85 -4.14 43.00 -30.65
N MET A 86 -3.39 42.76 -31.72
CA MET A 86 -3.03 41.41 -32.11
C MET A 86 -2.31 40.63 -30.99
N GLN A 87 -1.53 41.31 -30.14
CA GLN A 87 -0.87 40.70 -28.99
C GLN A 87 -1.88 40.24 -27.92
N ALA A 88 -2.89 41.04 -27.61
CA ALA A 88 -3.96 40.62 -26.70
C ALA A 88 -4.69 39.38 -27.24
N ALA A 89 -4.95 39.33 -28.56
CA ALA A 89 -5.57 38.16 -29.19
C ALA A 89 -4.68 36.90 -29.12
N GLN A 90 -3.35 37.04 -29.24
CA GLN A 90 -2.41 35.92 -29.08
C GLN A 90 -2.44 35.35 -27.66
N TYR A 91 -2.42 36.22 -26.63
CA TYR A 91 -2.50 35.76 -25.24
C TYR A 91 -3.85 35.09 -24.93
N LEU A 92 -4.96 35.60 -25.47
CA LEU A 92 -6.28 34.96 -25.34
C LEU A 92 -6.30 33.57 -26.00
N ALA A 93 -5.64 33.40 -27.15
CA ALA A 93 -5.53 32.08 -27.80
C ALA A 93 -4.71 31.10 -26.93
N LEU A 94 -3.59 31.55 -26.36
CA LEU A 94 -2.78 30.74 -25.45
C LEU A 94 -3.54 30.43 -24.14
N GLU A 95 -4.32 31.37 -23.62
CA GLU A 95 -5.20 31.15 -22.44
C GLU A 95 -6.23 30.06 -22.74
N ALA A 96 -6.88 30.10 -23.91
CA ALA A 96 -7.83 29.08 -24.33
C ALA A 96 -7.16 27.70 -24.46
N LEU A 97 -5.91 27.63 -24.96
CA LEU A 97 -5.15 26.39 -25.05
C LEU A 97 -4.81 25.86 -23.65
N ALA A 98 -4.35 26.72 -22.75
CA ALA A 98 -4.03 26.36 -21.37
C ALA A 98 -5.28 25.84 -20.64
N LEU A 99 -6.45 26.46 -20.87
CA LEU A 99 -7.73 26.00 -20.31
C LEU A 99 -8.11 24.61 -20.84
N THR A 100 -7.96 24.37 -22.14
CA THR A 100 -8.25 23.07 -22.77
C THR A 100 -7.37 21.97 -22.19
N LYS A 101 -6.05 22.22 -22.07
CA LYS A 101 -5.10 21.29 -21.45
C LYS A 101 -5.40 21.06 -19.96
N LEU A 102 -5.83 22.10 -19.24
CA LEU A 102 -6.20 21.99 -17.83
C LEU A 102 -7.44 21.10 -17.64
N GLU A 103 -8.48 21.27 -18.45
CA GLU A 103 -9.70 20.45 -18.35
C GLU A 103 -9.42 18.98 -18.71
N ALA A 104 -8.63 18.74 -19.77
CA ALA A 104 -8.17 17.40 -20.10
C ALA A 104 -7.40 16.78 -18.93
N LEU A 105 -6.41 17.50 -18.36
CA LEU A 105 -5.60 17.01 -17.25
C LEU A 105 -6.43 16.76 -15.98
N LYS A 106 -7.45 17.57 -15.69
CA LYS A 106 -8.37 17.35 -14.55
C LYS A 106 -9.17 16.06 -14.70
N ALA A 107 -9.75 15.81 -15.87
CA ALA A 107 -10.54 14.61 -16.14
C ALA A 107 -9.69 13.34 -15.96
N ASP A 108 -8.50 13.38 -16.54
CA ASP A 108 -7.47 12.36 -16.47
C ASP A 108 -6.97 12.12 -15.04
N PHE A 109 -6.66 13.19 -14.31
CA PHE A 109 -6.18 13.12 -12.94
C PHE A 109 -7.22 12.48 -12.02
N LYS A 110 -8.51 12.77 -12.21
CA LYS A 110 -9.58 12.17 -11.40
C LYS A 110 -9.58 10.64 -11.49
N ALA A 111 -9.42 10.09 -12.68
CA ALA A 111 -9.36 8.64 -12.89
C ALA A 111 -8.11 8.03 -12.24
N ARG A 112 -6.93 8.60 -12.52
CA ARG A 112 -5.65 8.12 -11.97
C ARG A 112 -5.59 8.21 -10.44
N ARG A 113 -6.06 9.32 -9.88
CA ARG A 113 -6.11 9.55 -8.43
C ARG A 113 -6.86 8.44 -7.71
N ASN A 114 -8.01 8.02 -8.23
CA ASN A 114 -8.79 6.95 -7.59
C ASN A 114 -8.00 5.62 -7.58
N ALA A 115 -7.32 5.28 -8.68
CA ALA A 115 -6.48 4.07 -8.75
C ALA A 115 -5.25 4.15 -7.82
N TRP A 116 -4.59 5.30 -7.72
CA TRP A 116 -3.49 5.52 -6.78
C TRP A 116 -3.95 5.45 -5.32
N GLN A 117 -5.09 6.07 -4.99
CA GLN A 117 -5.65 6.04 -3.64
C GLN A 117 -6.07 4.63 -3.22
N ASP A 118 -6.70 3.86 -4.12
CA ASP A 118 -7.02 2.45 -3.89
C ASP A 118 -5.75 1.62 -3.60
N ALA A 119 -4.72 1.78 -4.44
CA ALA A 119 -3.43 1.10 -4.23
C ALA A 119 -2.80 1.46 -2.88
N ILE A 120 -2.75 2.75 -2.52
CA ILE A 120 -2.24 3.21 -1.22
C ILE A 120 -3.04 2.62 -0.08
N GLN A 121 -4.38 2.61 -0.16
CA GLN A 121 -5.24 2.08 0.90
C GLN A 121 -5.02 0.58 1.12
N VAL A 122 -4.91 -0.20 0.04
CA VAL A 122 -4.64 -1.64 0.10
C VAL A 122 -3.25 -1.91 0.67
N ILE A 123 -2.24 -1.14 0.24
CA ILE A 123 -0.87 -1.20 0.78
C ILE A 123 -0.84 -0.88 2.28
N ASP A 124 -1.48 0.21 2.71
CA ASP A 124 -1.50 0.65 4.10
C ASP A 124 -2.19 -0.40 5.00
N THR A 125 -3.30 -0.96 4.52
CA THR A 125 -4.04 -2.00 5.25
C THR A 125 -3.22 -3.29 5.36
N ARG A 126 -2.56 -3.73 4.27
CA ARG A 126 -1.68 -4.92 4.30
C ARG A 126 -0.49 -4.69 5.23
N THR A 127 0.14 -3.51 5.15
CA THR A 127 1.25 -3.12 6.01
C THR A 127 0.83 -3.18 7.48
N ALA A 128 -0.34 -2.67 7.82
CA ALA A 128 -0.89 -2.74 9.18
C ALA A 128 -1.07 -4.19 9.67
N HIS A 129 -1.58 -5.10 8.83
CA HIS A 129 -1.70 -6.52 9.20
C HIS A 129 -0.34 -7.16 9.48
N LEU A 130 0.66 -6.89 8.64
CA LEU A 130 2.01 -7.44 8.79
C LEU A 130 2.74 -6.84 10.00
N THR A 131 2.60 -5.54 10.23
CA THR A 131 3.13 -4.89 11.42
C THR A 131 2.47 -5.44 12.68
N LEU A 132 1.15 -5.63 12.70
CA LEU A 132 0.45 -6.25 13.83
C LEU A 132 0.99 -7.66 14.12
N LEU A 133 1.22 -8.47 13.08
CA LEU A 133 1.83 -9.79 13.21
C LEU A 133 3.25 -9.73 13.77
N ALA A 134 4.05 -8.73 13.36
CA ALA A 134 5.42 -8.57 13.82
C ALA A 134 5.52 -8.10 15.28
N VAL A 135 4.65 -7.17 15.69
CA VAL A 135 4.69 -6.58 17.05
C VAL A 135 3.92 -7.41 18.07
N THR A 136 2.91 -8.17 17.65
CA THR A 136 2.13 -9.01 18.57
C THR A 136 2.80 -10.36 18.74
N ASP A 137 3.16 -10.69 19.98
CA ASP A 137 3.78 -11.96 20.32
C ASP A 137 2.76 -13.11 20.38
N LEU A 138 2.17 -13.44 19.22
CA LEU A 138 1.16 -14.48 19.07
C LEU A 138 1.73 -15.91 19.05
N LEU A 139 3.05 -16.03 18.90
CA LEU A 139 3.74 -17.29 18.60
C LEU A 139 4.61 -17.82 19.75
N THR A 140 4.71 -17.08 20.87
CA THR A 140 5.48 -17.54 22.02
C THR A 140 4.58 -18.38 22.94
N PRO A 141 5.01 -19.59 23.34
CA PRO A 141 4.31 -20.38 24.34
C PRO A 141 4.11 -19.55 25.60
N ARG A 142 2.87 -19.55 26.11
CA ARG A 142 2.55 -18.83 27.33
C ARG A 142 2.18 -19.81 28.42
N THR A 143 2.79 -19.59 29.57
CA THR A 143 2.37 -20.23 30.81
C THR A 143 1.25 -19.40 31.41
N PRO A 144 0.19 -20.03 31.92
CA PRO A 144 -0.77 -19.33 32.74
C PRO A 144 -0.14 -18.56 33.90
N THR A 145 -0.78 -17.48 34.34
CA THR A 145 -0.29 -16.65 35.44
C THR A 145 -1.43 -16.28 36.38
N GLY A 146 -1.09 -15.92 37.62
CA GLY A 146 -2.07 -15.48 38.63
C GLY A 146 -2.58 -16.65 39.48
N THR A 147 -3.86 -16.62 39.83
CA THR A 147 -4.50 -17.66 40.64
C THR A 147 -5.67 -18.24 39.86
N ALA A 148 -5.65 -19.55 39.61
CA ALA A 148 -6.76 -20.24 38.99
C ALA A 148 -8.00 -20.18 39.89
N THR A 149 -9.16 -20.01 39.27
CA THR A 149 -10.41 -19.79 40.00
C THR A 149 -11.27 -21.06 39.91
N PRO A 150 -11.55 -21.73 41.04
CA PRO A 150 -12.45 -22.88 41.07
C PRO A 150 -13.91 -22.40 41.03
N ALA A 151 -14.77 -23.17 40.37
CA ALA A 151 -16.20 -22.90 40.31
C ALA A 151 -17.00 -24.21 40.20
N LEU A 152 -18.32 -24.11 40.42
CA LEU A 152 -19.26 -25.14 39.98
C LEU A 152 -19.64 -24.88 38.53
N GLU A 153 -19.65 -25.93 37.71
CA GLU A 153 -20.16 -25.92 36.35
C GLU A 153 -21.46 -26.71 36.30
N THR A 154 -22.53 -26.04 35.87
CA THR A 154 -23.90 -26.59 35.89
C THR A 154 -24.56 -26.57 34.52
N THR A 155 -23.88 -26.04 33.50
CA THR A 155 -24.48 -25.76 32.19
C THR A 155 -23.84 -26.55 31.05
N TYR A 156 -22.54 -26.85 31.13
CA TYR A 156 -21.83 -27.53 30.04
C TYR A 156 -21.83 -29.06 30.11
N LEU A 157 -21.79 -29.64 31.32
CA LEU A 157 -21.82 -31.09 31.53
C LEU A 157 -23.18 -31.49 32.11
N THR A 158 -23.88 -32.42 31.45
CA THR A 158 -25.31 -32.70 31.65
C THR A 158 -25.63 -33.69 32.78
N ALA A 159 -24.63 -34.22 33.48
CA ALA A 159 -24.81 -35.16 34.59
C ALA A 159 -23.98 -34.76 35.82
N GLY A 160 -24.67 -34.48 36.94
CA GLY A 160 -24.06 -34.16 38.24
C GLY A 160 -23.56 -32.72 38.41
N SER A 161 -22.96 -32.41 39.56
CA SER A 161 -22.26 -31.15 39.80
C SER A 161 -20.80 -31.27 39.34
N ALA A 162 -20.48 -30.66 38.19
CA ALA A 162 -19.11 -30.61 37.70
C ALA A 162 -18.33 -29.47 38.39
N GLY A 163 -17.04 -29.67 38.59
CA GLY A 163 -16.11 -28.59 38.94
C GLY A 163 -15.55 -27.94 37.69
N ALA A 164 -15.40 -26.61 37.71
CA ALA A 164 -14.63 -25.86 36.74
C ALA A 164 -13.37 -25.28 37.40
N CYS A 165 -12.31 -25.14 36.60
CA CYS A 165 -11.10 -24.43 36.97
C CYS A 165 -10.76 -23.44 35.87
N THR A 166 -10.92 -22.16 36.14
CA THR A 166 -10.61 -21.09 35.19
C THR A 166 -9.15 -20.68 35.36
N VAL A 167 -8.40 -20.80 34.27
CA VAL A 167 -6.98 -20.46 34.21
C VAL A 167 -6.79 -19.30 33.24
N THR A 168 -6.13 -18.24 33.69
CA THR A 168 -5.94 -17.02 32.90
C THR A 168 -4.58 -17.01 32.23
N ILE A 169 -4.57 -16.70 30.92
CA ILE A 169 -3.35 -16.48 30.15
C ILE A 169 -3.25 -14.98 29.86
N PRO A 170 -2.19 -14.31 30.33
CA PRO A 170 -2.08 -12.87 30.17
C PRO A 170 -1.87 -12.51 28.69
N PRO A 171 -2.36 -11.34 28.25
CA PRO A 171 -2.10 -10.85 26.90
C PRO A 171 -0.60 -10.67 26.67
N SER A 172 -0.19 -10.71 25.40
CA SER A 172 1.17 -10.36 25.02
C SER A 172 1.43 -8.87 25.16
N THR A 173 2.57 -8.51 25.75
CA THR A 173 3.12 -7.17 25.61
C THR A 173 3.59 -6.99 24.16
N PRO A 174 3.21 -5.90 23.47
CA PRO A 174 3.74 -5.61 22.15
C PRO A 174 5.27 -5.51 22.20
N LYS A 175 5.93 -6.08 21.20
CA LYS A 175 7.36 -5.91 20.99
C LYS A 175 7.62 -4.53 20.36
N PRO A 176 8.78 -3.90 20.62
CA PRO A 176 9.22 -2.75 19.85
C PRO A 176 9.16 -3.06 18.35
N GLU A 177 8.85 -2.06 17.54
CA GLU A 177 8.87 -2.16 16.07
C GLU A 177 10.33 -2.22 15.59
N THR A 178 11.01 -3.34 15.86
CA THR A 178 12.29 -3.66 15.27
C THR A 178 12.05 -4.70 14.18
N TYR A 179 12.54 -4.41 12.98
CA TYR A 179 12.46 -5.29 11.81
C TYR A 179 13.84 -5.94 11.57
N PRO A 180 14.27 -6.91 12.40
CA PRO A 180 15.62 -7.48 12.30
C PRO A 180 15.88 -8.18 10.97
N ASP A 181 14.82 -8.64 10.30
CA ASP A 181 14.88 -9.40 9.04
C ASP A 181 14.23 -8.63 7.87
N ALA A 182 14.41 -7.30 7.83
CA ALA A 182 13.80 -6.42 6.82
C ALA A 182 14.40 -6.56 5.41
N GLY A 183 15.36 -7.49 5.19
CA GLY A 183 16.06 -7.64 3.93
C GLY A 183 17.02 -6.48 3.62
N ASP A 184 17.65 -6.54 2.45
CA ASP A 184 18.54 -5.48 1.95
C ASP A 184 17.73 -4.26 1.53
N GLU A 185 17.91 -3.14 2.24
CA GLU A 185 17.13 -1.92 2.09
C GLU A 185 17.27 -1.31 0.68
N ALA A 186 18.50 -1.23 0.17
CA ALA A 186 18.76 -0.65 -1.13
C ALA A 186 18.12 -1.46 -2.27
N ILE A 187 18.12 -2.79 -2.15
CA ILE A 187 17.48 -3.66 -3.13
C ILE A 187 15.97 -3.42 -3.11
N LEU A 188 15.33 -3.51 -1.93
CA LEU A 188 13.87 -3.42 -1.78
C LEU A 188 13.30 -2.04 -2.16
N GLU A 189 14.08 -0.97 -1.98
CA GLU A 189 13.71 0.38 -2.43
C GLU A 189 13.79 0.54 -3.96
N SER A 190 14.78 -0.07 -4.60
CA SER A 190 14.92 -0.02 -6.07
C SER A 190 13.80 -0.75 -6.82
N VAL A 191 13.16 -1.73 -6.18
CA VAL A 191 12.11 -2.59 -6.77
C VAL A 191 10.90 -1.78 -7.23
N ALA A 192 10.61 -0.64 -6.59
CA ALA A 192 9.50 0.24 -6.96
C ALA A 192 9.66 0.86 -8.35
N GLN A 193 10.91 1.04 -8.81
CA GLN A 193 11.20 1.65 -10.12
C GLN A 193 10.85 0.73 -11.29
N TYR A 194 10.77 -0.58 -11.05
CA TYR A 194 10.53 -1.59 -12.09
C TYR A 194 9.12 -2.19 -12.01
N LEU A 195 8.19 -1.61 -11.23
CA LEU A 195 6.83 -2.16 -11.07
C LEU A 195 6.11 -2.39 -12.40
N ALA A 196 6.33 -1.52 -13.38
CA ALA A 196 5.71 -1.64 -14.70
C ALA A 196 6.15 -2.90 -15.48
N THR A 197 7.31 -3.46 -15.17
CA THR A 197 7.87 -4.63 -15.88
C THR A 197 7.48 -5.95 -15.24
N TYR A 198 6.95 -5.94 -14.01
CA TYR A 198 6.64 -7.15 -13.28
C TYR A 198 5.42 -7.87 -13.85
N LYS A 199 5.49 -9.20 -13.85
CA LYS A 199 4.37 -10.10 -14.20
C LYS A 199 3.90 -10.92 -13.00
N ILE A 200 4.82 -11.18 -12.07
CA ILE A 200 4.58 -11.89 -10.82
C ILE A 200 5.23 -11.14 -9.66
N LEU A 201 4.67 -11.29 -8.47
CA LEU A 201 5.25 -10.82 -7.22
C LEU A 201 5.59 -11.98 -6.28
N THR A 202 6.62 -11.76 -5.46
CA THR A 202 6.84 -12.58 -4.26
C THR A 202 6.32 -11.81 -3.05
N LEU A 203 5.35 -12.38 -2.33
CA LEU A 203 4.76 -11.78 -1.14
C LEU A 203 4.65 -12.84 -0.04
N VAL A 204 4.52 -12.43 1.22
CA VAL A 204 4.23 -13.32 2.33
C VAL A 204 2.87 -13.97 2.12
N HIS A 205 2.82 -15.28 2.26
CA HIS A 205 1.62 -16.08 2.02
C HIS A 205 0.50 -15.68 3.00
N ASP A 206 -0.75 -15.62 2.53
CA ASP A 206 -1.89 -15.15 3.33
C ASP A 206 -2.16 -16.00 4.59
N ASP A 207 -1.77 -17.29 4.56
CA ASP A 207 -1.79 -18.16 5.74
C ASP A 207 -1.00 -17.61 6.95
N GLN A 208 0.00 -16.75 6.72
CA GLN A 208 0.76 -16.12 7.81
C GLN A 208 -0.08 -15.10 8.59
N LEU A 209 -1.15 -14.57 7.99
CA LEU A 209 -2.10 -13.66 8.65
C LEU A 209 -3.22 -14.39 9.40
N LYS A 210 -3.30 -15.72 9.27
CA LYS A 210 -4.31 -16.51 10.00
C LYS A 210 -3.95 -16.53 11.49
N ARG A 211 -4.98 -16.61 12.33
CA ARG A 211 -4.80 -16.84 13.76
C ARG A 211 -4.03 -18.16 13.96
N PRO A 212 -2.98 -18.20 14.79
CA PRO A 212 -2.28 -19.44 15.07
C PRO A 212 -3.22 -20.42 15.77
N GLU A 213 -3.10 -21.69 15.42
CA GLU A 213 -3.72 -22.78 16.16
C GLU A 213 -3.14 -22.81 17.59
N LEU A 214 -3.98 -23.03 18.61
CA LEU A 214 -3.54 -23.13 20.00
C LEU A 214 -3.64 -24.58 20.46
N LYS A 215 -2.50 -25.18 20.84
CA LYS A 215 -2.45 -26.49 21.48
C LYS A 215 -2.48 -26.31 23.00
N ILE A 216 -3.63 -26.62 23.60
CA ILE A 216 -3.85 -26.51 25.04
C ILE A 216 -3.72 -27.91 25.66
N LYS A 217 -2.77 -28.08 26.59
CA LYS A 217 -2.63 -29.32 27.36
C LYS A 217 -3.29 -29.14 28.73
N ALA A 218 -4.46 -29.74 28.90
CA ALA A 218 -5.07 -29.89 30.21
C ALA A 218 -4.46 -31.08 30.95
N ILE A 219 -4.35 -30.98 32.27
CA ILE A 219 -3.91 -32.05 33.14
C ILE A 219 -4.93 -32.27 34.24
N ALA A 220 -5.11 -33.53 34.63
CA ALA A 220 -5.90 -33.92 35.78
C ALA A 220 -5.16 -35.02 36.54
N GLN A 221 -5.28 -35.00 37.87
CA GLN A 221 -4.73 -36.00 38.77
C GLN A 221 -5.76 -36.29 39.85
N GLY A 222 -5.84 -37.56 40.29
CA GLY A 222 -6.70 -37.97 41.40
C GLY A 222 -8.20 -37.89 41.09
N ASN A 223 -9.00 -37.79 42.14
CA ASN A 223 -10.46 -37.72 42.03
C ASN A 223 -10.93 -36.26 42.04
N VAL A 224 -11.26 -35.73 40.86
CA VAL A 224 -11.73 -34.35 40.70
C VAL A 224 -13.26 -34.34 40.69
N ASN A 225 -13.87 -34.65 41.83
CA ASN A 225 -15.33 -34.61 42.00
C ASN A 225 -15.76 -33.27 42.64
N GLY A 226 -16.70 -32.57 42.00
CA GLY A 226 -17.28 -31.32 42.53
C GLY A 226 -16.39 -30.08 42.41
N ASN A 227 -16.75 -29.00 43.10
CA ASN A 227 -15.99 -27.74 43.11
C ASN A 227 -14.61 -27.95 43.77
N PRO A 228 -13.49 -27.73 43.06
CA PRO A 228 -12.16 -27.87 43.64
C PRO A 228 -11.82 -26.70 44.60
N ASN A 229 -12.55 -26.60 45.72
CA ASN A 229 -12.38 -25.58 46.78
C ASN A 229 -11.11 -25.79 47.64
N GLY A 230 -10.08 -26.44 47.10
CA GLY A 230 -8.80 -26.67 47.78
C GLY A 230 -7.78 -25.56 47.50
N GLY A 231 -6.51 -25.95 47.40
CA GLY A 231 -5.42 -25.09 46.94
C GLY A 231 -5.60 -24.66 45.48
N THR A 232 -5.18 -23.43 45.21
CA THR A 232 -5.16 -22.84 43.87
C THR A 232 -3.78 -22.27 43.59
N ASN A 233 -3.29 -22.41 42.35
CA ASN A 233 -2.13 -21.67 41.87
C ASN A 233 -2.38 -21.18 40.43
N ALA A 234 -1.37 -20.66 39.75
CA ALA A 234 -1.50 -20.15 38.38
C ALA A 234 -2.04 -21.15 37.35
N HIS A 235 -1.92 -22.45 37.60
CA HIS A 235 -2.16 -23.51 36.61
C HIS A 235 -3.29 -24.46 36.98
N ILE A 236 -3.52 -24.69 38.28
CA ILE A 236 -4.39 -25.77 38.77
C ILE A 236 -5.31 -25.32 39.90
N CYS A 237 -6.46 -25.97 39.98
CA CYS A 237 -7.38 -25.97 41.12
C CYS A 237 -7.45 -27.40 41.68
N GLY A 238 -7.35 -27.57 43.00
CA GLY A 238 -7.43 -28.90 43.59
C GLY A 238 -7.00 -29.00 45.05
N THR A 239 -6.83 -30.19 45.57
CA THR A 239 -6.41 -30.46 46.94
C THR A 239 -4.90 -30.67 47.02
N PHE A 240 -4.20 -29.66 47.54
CA PHE A 240 -2.76 -29.70 47.79
C PHE A 240 -2.34 -28.62 48.80
N VAL A 241 -1.24 -28.87 49.54
CA VAL A 241 -0.56 -27.88 50.39
C VAL A 241 0.62 -27.21 49.66
N SER A 242 1.15 -27.86 48.62
CA SER A 242 2.21 -27.36 47.74
C SER A 242 2.10 -28.01 46.35
N PRO A 243 2.70 -27.44 45.28
CA PRO A 243 2.68 -28.06 43.95
C PRO A 243 3.28 -29.49 43.89
N SER A 244 4.12 -29.87 44.85
CA SER A 244 4.71 -31.21 44.95
C SER A 244 3.85 -32.23 45.73
N SER A 245 2.75 -31.80 46.34
CA SER A 245 1.85 -32.64 47.15
C SER A 245 0.45 -32.75 46.55
N VAL A 246 0.34 -32.62 45.23
CA VAL A 246 -0.93 -32.70 44.52
C VAL A 246 -1.51 -34.10 44.62
N THR A 247 -2.65 -34.22 45.29
CA THR A 247 -3.37 -35.49 45.45
C THR A 247 -4.58 -35.58 44.55
N SER A 248 -5.28 -34.46 44.31
CA SER A 248 -6.37 -34.35 43.35
C SER A 248 -6.43 -32.94 42.78
N ALA A 249 -6.30 -32.75 41.47
CA ALA A 249 -6.35 -31.43 40.86
C ALA A 249 -6.67 -31.49 39.36
N VAL A 250 -7.18 -30.39 38.83
CA VAL A 250 -7.35 -30.15 37.40
C VAL A 250 -6.74 -28.79 37.02
N GLY A 251 -6.23 -28.68 35.80
CA GLY A 251 -5.80 -27.39 35.30
C GLY A 251 -5.17 -27.43 33.92
N VAL A 252 -4.55 -26.31 33.55
CA VAL A 252 -3.90 -26.13 32.25
C VAL A 252 -2.39 -26.11 32.44
N HIS A 253 -1.71 -27.07 31.84
CA HIS A 253 -0.26 -27.20 31.93
C HIS A 253 0.46 -26.25 30.97
N THR A 254 0.06 -26.27 29.70
CA THR A 254 0.68 -25.41 28.67
C THR A 254 -0.34 -24.96 27.63
N VAL A 255 -0.11 -23.76 27.09
CA VAL A 255 -0.75 -23.28 25.87
C VAL A 255 0.34 -22.90 24.88
N ILE A 256 0.42 -23.70 23.82
CA ILE A 256 1.47 -23.62 22.81
C ILE A 256 0.82 -23.22 21.49
N PRO A 257 1.06 -21.99 20.99
CA PRO A 257 0.64 -21.63 19.65
C PRO A 257 1.47 -22.41 18.62
N THR A 258 0.83 -22.89 17.56
CA THR A 258 1.52 -23.43 16.39
C THR A 258 2.23 -22.26 15.70
N LYS A 259 3.56 -22.39 15.52
CA LYS A 259 4.32 -21.45 14.70
C LYS A 259 4.16 -21.85 13.24
N PRO A 260 3.47 -21.07 12.40
CA PRO A 260 3.48 -21.35 10.98
C PRO A 260 4.93 -21.24 10.48
N GLN A 261 5.34 -22.12 9.57
CA GLN A 261 6.59 -21.92 8.86
C GLN A 261 6.47 -20.61 8.07
N GLN A 262 7.47 -19.73 8.17
CA GLN A 262 7.56 -18.53 7.33
C GLN A 262 7.44 -18.97 5.88
N LYS A 263 6.38 -18.51 5.21
CA LYS A 263 6.04 -18.93 3.85
C LYS A 263 5.78 -17.71 3.00
N THR A 264 6.40 -17.69 1.84
CA THR A 264 6.13 -16.72 0.79
C THR A 264 5.45 -17.42 -0.38
N ASN A 265 4.65 -16.66 -1.12
CA ASN A 265 4.13 -17.04 -2.41
C ASN A 265 4.95 -16.29 -3.46
N SER A 266 5.80 -16.99 -4.21
CA SER A 266 6.68 -16.42 -5.23
C SER A 266 6.03 -16.27 -6.61
N ALA A 267 4.76 -16.66 -6.75
CA ALA A 267 4.01 -16.68 -8.00
C ALA A 267 2.68 -15.93 -7.88
N VAL A 268 2.62 -14.89 -7.05
CA VAL A 268 1.42 -14.04 -6.98
C VAL A 268 1.29 -13.32 -8.32
N LYS A 269 0.17 -13.51 -9.01
CA LYS A 269 -0.06 -12.85 -10.29
C LYS A 269 -0.16 -11.34 -10.09
N PHE A 270 0.66 -10.60 -10.85
CA PHE A 270 0.58 -9.15 -10.92
C PHE A 270 -0.25 -8.70 -12.13
N THR A 271 -0.14 -9.46 -13.21
CA THR A 271 -0.87 -9.30 -14.48
C THR A 271 -1.78 -10.50 -14.74
N ALA A 272 -2.84 -10.32 -15.54
CA ALA A 272 -3.84 -11.34 -15.86
C ALA A 272 -3.21 -12.62 -16.44
N SER A 273 -2.12 -12.46 -17.19
CA SER A 273 -1.29 -13.56 -17.68
C SER A 273 0.16 -13.11 -17.82
N GLN A 274 1.11 -14.06 -17.88
CA GLN A 274 2.53 -13.74 -18.09
C GLN A 274 2.80 -13.04 -19.44
N SER A 275 1.86 -13.13 -20.39
CA SER A 275 1.93 -12.51 -21.71
C SER A 275 1.09 -11.24 -21.85
N SER A 276 0.26 -10.87 -20.88
CA SER A 276 -0.56 -9.65 -20.98
C SER A 276 0.01 -8.49 -20.17
N GLU A 277 -0.38 -7.29 -20.61
CA GLU A 277 -0.18 -6.05 -19.88
C GLU A 277 -1.41 -5.66 -19.04
N GLU A 278 -2.41 -6.52 -18.96
CA GLU A 278 -3.60 -6.22 -18.16
C GLU A 278 -3.35 -6.64 -16.71
N CYS A 279 -3.78 -5.82 -15.76
CA CYS A 279 -3.73 -6.18 -14.35
C CYS A 279 -4.74 -7.30 -14.05
N GLU A 280 -4.44 -8.15 -13.06
CA GLU A 280 -5.39 -9.16 -12.60
C GLU A 280 -6.68 -8.49 -12.09
N THR A 281 -7.83 -9.09 -12.38
CA THR A 281 -9.11 -8.65 -11.83
C THR A 281 -9.25 -9.07 -10.38
N ILE A 282 -9.76 -8.18 -9.54
CA ILE A 282 -10.06 -8.48 -8.13
C ILE A 282 -11.50 -8.96 -8.07
N ASP A 283 -11.71 -10.13 -7.50
CA ASP A 283 -13.05 -10.60 -7.16
C ASP A 283 -13.48 -9.86 -5.88
N ASP A 284 -14.44 -8.94 -6.01
CA ASP A 284 -14.91 -8.09 -4.90
C ASP A 284 -15.92 -8.81 -3.98
N ASP A 285 -16.24 -10.07 -4.26
CA ASP A 285 -17.20 -10.86 -3.48
C ASP A 285 -16.68 -11.24 -2.09
N ASP A 286 -15.37 -11.12 -1.85
CA ASP A 286 -14.75 -11.39 -0.55
C ASP A 286 -14.72 -10.11 0.31
N LYS A 287 -15.78 -9.90 1.09
CA LYS A 287 -15.91 -8.81 2.09
C LYS A 287 -14.99 -9.00 3.32
N ASN A 288 -13.80 -9.54 3.12
CA ASN A 288 -12.84 -9.76 4.19
C ASN A 288 -12.02 -8.48 4.43
N LEU A 289 -11.78 -8.16 5.70
CA LEU A 289 -10.87 -7.08 6.10
C LEU A 289 -9.41 -7.40 5.73
N LEU A 290 -9.07 -8.69 5.60
CA LEU A 290 -7.74 -9.14 5.19
C LEU A 290 -7.47 -8.81 3.71
N GLN A 291 -6.43 -8.00 3.47
CA GLN A 291 -5.90 -7.81 2.13
C GLN A 291 -5.05 -9.02 1.74
N THR A 292 -5.59 -9.83 0.83
CA THR A 292 -4.90 -10.99 0.28
C THR A 292 -3.76 -10.56 -0.63
N THR A 293 -2.81 -11.47 -0.85
CA THR A 293 -1.71 -11.27 -1.81
C THR A 293 -2.20 -10.93 -3.22
N ALA A 294 -3.30 -11.56 -3.67
CA ALA A 294 -3.91 -11.29 -4.97
C ALA A 294 -4.51 -9.87 -5.06
N LYS A 295 -5.29 -9.47 -4.04
CA LYS A 295 -5.89 -8.13 -3.98
C LYS A 295 -4.81 -7.04 -3.93
N LEU A 296 -3.76 -7.26 -3.15
CA LEU A 296 -2.60 -6.39 -3.08
C LEU A 296 -1.89 -6.25 -4.44
N ALA A 297 -1.55 -7.37 -5.08
CA ALA A 297 -0.84 -7.36 -6.36
C ALA A 297 -1.64 -6.66 -7.46
N ALA A 298 -2.94 -6.93 -7.56
CA ALA A 298 -3.82 -6.28 -8.52
C ALA A 298 -3.94 -4.77 -8.26
N ALA A 299 -4.10 -4.34 -7.01
CA ALA A 299 -4.18 -2.92 -6.65
C ALA A 299 -2.87 -2.19 -6.98
N ILE A 300 -1.72 -2.77 -6.63
CA ILE A 300 -0.40 -2.21 -6.99
C ILE A 300 -0.25 -2.12 -8.51
N CYS A 301 -0.62 -3.18 -9.25
CA CYS A 301 -0.57 -3.15 -10.71
C CYS A 301 -1.41 -2.00 -11.26
N ARG A 302 -2.68 -1.87 -10.84
CA ARG A 302 -3.56 -0.79 -11.32
C ARG A 302 -2.98 0.59 -11.02
N GLY A 303 -2.39 0.79 -9.84
CA GLY A 303 -1.71 2.03 -9.45
C GLY A 303 -0.47 2.32 -10.30
N ALA A 304 0.42 1.34 -10.48
CA ALA A 304 1.64 1.47 -11.29
C ALA A 304 1.32 1.66 -12.80
N LYS A 305 0.17 1.11 -13.23
CA LYS A 305 -0.56 1.33 -14.48
C LYS A 305 -0.71 2.79 -14.91
N GLN A 306 -0.96 3.64 -13.93
CA GLN A 306 -1.36 5.02 -14.19
C GLN A 306 -0.11 5.84 -14.51
N GLN A 307 0.11 6.10 -15.79
CA GLN A 307 1.16 7.01 -16.22
C GLN A 307 0.75 8.47 -15.92
N THR A 308 1.69 9.27 -15.44
CA THR A 308 1.52 10.71 -15.38
C THR A 308 1.89 11.28 -16.74
N PRO A 309 0.96 11.85 -17.52
CA PRO A 309 1.31 12.48 -18.78
C PRO A 309 2.25 13.66 -18.53
N GLU A 310 3.20 13.87 -19.43
CA GLU A 310 4.02 15.08 -19.42
C GLU A 310 3.22 16.25 -20.01
N THR A 311 2.42 16.89 -19.17
CA THR A 311 1.76 18.14 -19.58
C THR A 311 2.67 19.32 -19.28
N LYS A 312 3.14 19.98 -20.34
CA LYS A 312 3.98 21.19 -20.24
C LYS A 312 3.12 22.44 -20.16
N LYS A 313 3.57 23.44 -19.40
CA LYS A 313 3.02 24.81 -19.45
C LYS A 313 2.97 25.30 -20.90
N VAL A 314 1.92 26.01 -21.27
CA VAL A 314 1.77 26.59 -22.61
C VAL A 314 2.85 27.65 -22.84
N THR A 315 3.19 28.44 -21.84
CA THR A 315 4.29 29.42 -21.92
C THR A 315 5.68 28.78 -22.07
N ALA A 316 5.82 27.50 -21.75
CA ALA A 316 7.07 26.74 -21.93
C ALA A 316 7.15 25.99 -23.26
N GLN A 317 6.11 26.05 -24.10
CA GLN A 317 6.08 25.40 -25.41
C GLN A 317 6.76 26.28 -26.47
N THR A 318 7.42 25.64 -27.43
CA THR A 318 8.01 26.33 -28.58
C THR A 318 6.94 26.66 -29.61
N LEU A 319 7.19 27.66 -30.45
CA LEU A 319 6.28 28.01 -31.55
C LEU A 319 5.97 26.81 -32.46
N GLU A 320 6.98 25.99 -32.76
CA GLU A 320 6.83 24.76 -33.55
C GLU A 320 5.88 23.77 -32.86
N SER A 321 6.02 23.56 -31.55
CA SER A 321 5.14 22.66 -30.81
C SER A 321 3.71 23.19 -30.71
N LEU A 322 3.53 24.51 -30.59
CA LEU A 322 2.21 25.15 -30.56
C LEU A 322 1.53 25.10 -31.94
N ALA A 323 2.28 25.28 -33.03
CA ALA A 323 1.73 25.22 -34.39
C ALA A 323 1.29 23.78 -34.77
N ALA A 324 1.95 22.77 -34.20
CA ALA A 324 1.61 21.37 -34.40
C ALA A 324 0.50 20.87 -33.46
N ASP A 325 0.10 21.66 -32.46
CA ASP A 325 -0.92 21.28 -31.48
C ASP A 325 -2.33 21.37 -32.10
N PRO A 326 -3.10 20.26 -32.18
CA PRO A 326 -4.43 20.26 -32.78
C PRO A 326 -5.41 21.22 -32.11
N ASP A 327 -5.36 21.34 -30.78
CA ASP A 327 -6.25 22.23 -30.04
C ASP A 327 -5.92 23.69 -30.37
N MET A 328 -4.63 24.01 -30.53
CA MET A 328 -4.20 25.35 -30.95
C MET A 328 -4.65 25.66 -32.38
N GLN A 329 -4.61 24.69 -33.29
CA GLN A 329 -5.10 24.86 -34.66
C GLN A 329 -6.61 25.18 -34.67
N GLU A 330 -7.41 24.48 -33.87
CA GLU A 330 -8.84 24.75 -33.73
C GLU A 330 -9.10 26.14 -33.13
N ILE A 331 -8.38 26.51 -32.06
CA ILE A 331 -8.50 27.80 -31.37
C ILE A 331 -8.18 28.97 -32.32
N VAL A 332 -7.20 28.84 -33.21
CA VAL A 332 -6.82 29.92 -34.14
C VAL A 332 -7.84 30.09 -35.28
N ILE A 333 -8.59 29.04 -35.64
CA ILE A 333 -9.61 29.09 -36.69
C ILE A 333 -10.94 29.68 -36.16
N ALA A 334 -11.30 29.39 -34.90
CA ALA A 334 -12.52 29.86 -34.26
C ALA A 334 -12.75 31.41 -34.27
N PRO A 335 -11.76 32.29 -34.06
CA PRO A 335 -11.96 33.74 -34.06
C PRO A 335 -12.22 34.35 -35.45
N GLN A 336 -12.14 33.58 -36.56
CA GLN A 336 -12.37 34.14 -37.90
C GLN A 336 -13.85 34.23 -38.32
N GLN A 337 -14.79 33.69 -37.55
CA GLN A 337 -16.21 33.67 -37.95
C GLN A 337 -17.04 34.88 -37.52
N THR A 338 -16.54 35.78 -36.67
CA THR A 338 -17.32 36.93 -36.17
C THR A 338 -17.19 38.23 -36.96
N ASN A 339 -16.37 38.29 -38.02
CA ASN A 339 -16.14 39.53 -38.80
C ASN A 339 -16.83 39.60 -40.19
N ILE A 340 -17.71 38.66 -40.56
CA ILE A 340 -18.37 38.66 -41.90
C ILE A 340 -19.68 39.49 -41.93
N HIS A 341 -20.10 40.15 -40.84
CA HIS A 341 -21.39 40.87 -40.79
C HIS A 341 -21.35 42.37 -40.46
N GLN A 342 -20.22 43.06 -40.60
CA GLN A 342 -20.18 44.53 -40.46
C GLN A 342 -19.59 45.30 -41.65
N THR A 343 -19.89 44.88 -42.88
CA THR A 343 -19.81 45.76 -44.06
C THR A 343 -21.01 45.58 -44.97
N LYS A 344 -22.18 46.04 -44.52
CA LYS A 344 -23.29 46.50 -45.39
C LYS A 344 -24.39 47.17 -44.55
N LYS A 345 -24.22 48.45 -44.25
CA LYS A 345 -25.19 49.52 -44.56
C LYS A 345 -24.64 50.88 -44.19
#